data_AF-A0AAV0Z6S7-F1
#
_entry.id   AF-A0AAV0Z6S7-F1
#
_cell.length_a   1.000
_cell.length_b   1.000
_cell.length_c   1.000
_cell.angle_alpha   90.00
_cell.angle_beta   90.00
_cell.angle_gamma   90.00
#
_symmetry.space_group_name_H-M   'P 1'
#
loop_
_entity.id
_entity.type
_entity.pdbx_description
1 polymer ?
#
loop_
_entity_poly.entity_id
_entity_poly.type
_entity_poly.pdbx_seq_one_letter_code
_entity_poly.pdbx_strand_id
1 'polypeptide(L)'
;MAYLKLASLVVLFATFGMFVTKNVRAVDCNGVCSPFEVPPCRSRDCRCIPVALFFGYCRHPSGRSLRTVDEHPNLCESDADCEKKGSGKYCGHYPNPDIEYGWCFASRSEAEDVFSKITPKDLLKNIGGA
;
A
#
# COMPACT_ATOMS: atom_id res chain seq x y z
N MET A 1 -27.84 -55.90 7.14
CA MET A 1 -27.46 -54.79 6.24
C MET A 1 -27.28 -53.43 6.93
N ALA A 2 -26.96 -53.39 8.25
CA ALA A 2 -26.70 -52.12 8.96
C ALA A 2 -25.21 -51.72 8.95
N TYR A 3 -24.30 -52.70 8.87
CA TYR A 3 -22.85 -52.48 8.88
C TYR A 3 -22.31 -51.79 7.62
N LEU A 4 -22.91 -52.05 6.45
CA LEU A 4 -22.50 -51.42 5.17
C LEU A 4 -22.85 -49.92 5.11
N LYS A 5 -23.85 -49.47 5.87
CA LYS A 5 -24.25 -48.05 5.96
C LYS A 5 -23.32 -47.23 6.87
N LEU A 6 -22.79 -47.85 7.94
CA LEU A 6 -21.89 -47.19 8.89
C LEU A 6 -20.49 -46.99 8.30
N ALA A 7 -19.96 -47.97 7.55
CA ALA A 7 -18.66 -47.86 6.90
C ALA A 7 -18.62 -46.72 5.86
N SER A 8 -19.73 -46.50 5.14
CA SER A 8 -19.82 -45.46 4.10
C SER A 8 -19.87 -44.03 4.66
N LEU A 9 -20.35 -43.85 5.90
CA LEU A 9 -20.37 -42.55 6.58
C LEU A 9 -18.98 -42.16 7.11
N VAL A 10 -18.17 -43.14 7.56
CA VAL A 10 -16.82 -42.89 8.09
C VAL A 10 -15.83 -42.49 6.97
N VAL A 11 -15.97 -43.07 5.78
CA VAL A 11 -15.11 -42.75 4.63
C VAL A 11 -15.35 -41.33 4.09
N LEU A 12 -16.59 -40.81 4.19
CA LEU A 12 -16.95 -39.46 3.72
C LEU A 12 -16.36 -38.33 4.58
N PHE A 13 -16.12 -38.58 5.88
CA PHE A 13 -15.47 -37.59 6.75
C PHE A 13 -13.95 -37.52 6.57
N ALA A 14 -13.32 -38.58 6.08
CA ALA A 14 -11.86 -38.63 5.92
C ALA A 14 -11.35 -37.82 4.72
N THR A 15 -12.19 -37.54 3.71
CA THR A 15 -11.78 -36.82 2.49
C THR A 15 -12.01 -35.31 2.53
N PHE A 16 -12.87 -34.81 3.42
CA PHE A 16 -13.16 -33.37 3.55
C PHE A 16 -12.22 -32.62 4.52
N GLY A 17 -11.31 -33.32 5.21
CA GLY A 17 -10.41 -32.76 6.23
C GLY A 17 -9.16 -32.03 5.71
N MET A 18 -9.01 -31.85 4.39
CA MET A 18 -7.90 -31.08 3.81
C MET A 18 -8.38 -29.79 3.12
N PHE A 19 -9.36 -29.10 3.71
CA PHE A 19 -9.29 -27.64 3.60
C PHE A 19 -8.04 -27.21 4.35
N VAL A 20 -6.93 -27.20 3.63
CA VAL A 20 -5.72 -26.48 4.00
C VAL A 20 -6.22 -25.08 4.28
N THR A 21 -6.43 -24.76 5.56
CA THR A 21 -6.51 -23.39 6.02
C THR A 21 -5.11 -22.85 5.77
N LYS A 22 -4.85 -22.47 4.52
CA LYS A 22 -3.73 -21.63 4.14
C LYS A 22 -3.85 -20.50 5.12
N ASN A 23 -2.94 -20.46 6.10
CA ASN A 23 -2.97 -19.47 7.17
C ASN A 23 -3.25 -18.16 6.48
N VAL A 24 -4.48 -17.66 6.62
CA VAL A 24 -4.83 -16.34 6.11
C VAL A 24 -4.10 -15.47 7.10
N ARG A 25 -2.81 -15.24 6.83
CA ARG A 25 -2.04 -14.23 7.51
C ARG A 25 -2.87 -12.98 7.26
N ALA A 26 -3.64 -12.58 8.26
CA ALA A 26 -4.31 -11.31 8.24
C ALA A 26 -3.20 -10.31 7.90
N VAL A 27 -3.32 -9.67 6.74
CA VAL A 27 -2.32 -8.70 6.32
C VAL A 27 -2.38 -7.57 7.33
N ASP A 28 -1.36 -7.49 8.18
CA ASP A 28 -1.23 -6.41 9.15
C ASP A 28 -0.65 -5.19 8.42
N CYS A 29 -1.52 -4.26 8.07
CA CYS A 29 -1.13 -2.99 7.47
C CYS A 29 -0.64 -2.02 8.55
N ASN A 30 0.52 -2.34 9.13
CA ASN A 30 1.19 -1.51 10.11
C ASN A 30 2.70 -1.53 9.89
N GLY A 31 3.35 -0.39 10.09
CA GLY A 31 4.78 -0.22 9.83
C GLY A 31 5.09 0.98 8.96
N VAL A 32 6.39 1.20 8.74
CA VAL A 32 6.91 2.26 7.87
C VAL A 32 6.98 1.74 6.44
N CYS A 33 6.64 2.60 5.48
CA CYS A 33 6.76 2.32 4.06
C CYS A 33 7.48 3.44 3.34
N SER A 34 8.06 3.13 2.18
CA SER A 34 8.47 4.15 1.22
C SER A 34 7.33 4.35 0.21
N PRO A 35 6.90 5.59 -0.09
CA PRO A 35 5.97 5.86 -1.20
C PRO A 35 6.49 5.35 -2.55
N PHE A 36 7.81 5.16 -2.68
CA PHE A 36 8.46 4.66 -3.89
C PHE A 36 8.53 3.11 -3.95
N GLU A 37 8.08 2.40 -2.92
CA GLU A 37 8.08 0.92 -2.86
C GLU A 37 6.87 0.30 -3.59
N VAL A 38 7.11 -0.69 -4.46
CA VAL A 38 6.06 -1.41 -5.20
C VAL A 38 6.16 -2.93 -4.96
N PRO A 39 5.10 -3.62 -4.47
CA PRO A 39 3.87 -3.05 -3.92
C PRO A 39 4.14 -2.37 -2.59
N PRO A 40 3.43 -1.28 -2.25
CA PRO A 40 3.62 -0.61 -0.97
C PRO A 40 3.32 -1.58 0.18
N CYS A 41 4.04 -1.45 1.30
CA CYS A 41 3.78 -2.25 2.49
C CYS A 41 3.88 -3.77 2.29
N ARG A 42 4.58 -4.21 1.23
CA ARG A 42 4.68 -5.62 0.83
C ARG A 42 3.34 -6.32 0.59
N SER A 43 2.25 -5.56 0.43
CA SER A 43 0.91 -6.09 0.19
C SER A 43 0.02 -5.07 -0.52
N ARG A 44 -0.72 -5.54 -1.53
CA ARG A 44 -1.73 -4.74 -2.23
C ARG A 44 -3.00 -4.52 -1.41
N ASP A 45 -3.16 -5.27 -0.32
CA ASP A 45 -4.28 -5.07 0.61
C ASP A 45 -4.03 -3.89 1.56
N CYS A 46 -2.84 -3.28 1.50
CA CYS A 46 -2.43 -2.12 2.27
C CYS A 46 -2.17 -0.90 1.39
N ARG A 47 -2.19 0.28 2.00
CA ARG A 47 -1.77 1.54 1.39
C ARG A 47 -0.61 2.12 2.17
N CYS A 48 0.30 2.77 1.46
CA CYS A 48 1.30 3.64 2.09
C CYS A 48 0.79 5.07 2.09
N ILE A 49 0.57 5.66 3.28
CA ILE A 49 0.18 7.06 3.42
C ILE A 49 1.47 7.87 3.65
N PRO A 50 1.91 8.72 2.70
CA PRO A 50 3.09 9.55 2.88
C PRO A 50 2.87 10.56 4.02
N VAL A 51 3.78 10.59 4.99
CA VAL A 51 3.83 11.63 6.04
C VAL A 51 5.04 12.55 5.87
N ALA A 52 5.98 12.11 5.02
CA ALA A 52 7.12 12.87 4.54
C ALA A 52 7.35 12.46 3.09
N LEU A 53 8.15 13.25 2.38
CA LEU A 53 8.39 13.02 0.96
C LEU A 53 8.89 11.59 0.65
N PHE A 54 9.75 11.02 1.51
CA PHE A 54 10.38 9.72 1.27
C PHE A 54 9.89 8.57 2.16
N PHE A 55 9.00 8.82 3.13
CA PHE A 55 8.49 7.77 4.00
C PHE A 55 7.04 8.03 4.45
N GLY A 56 6.35 6.95 4.74
CA GLY A 56 4.94 6.91 5.10
C GLY A 56 4.64 5.82 6.10
N TYR A 57 3.36 5.63 6.38
CA TYR A 57 2.87 4.52 7.19
C TYR A 57 1.93 3.62 6.41
N CYS A 58 2.08 2.33 6.65
CA CYS A 58 1.17 1.31 6.20
C CYS A 58 -0.15 1.42 6.97
N ARG A 59 -1.25 1.47 6.21
CA ARG A 59 -2.60 1.47 6.75
C ARG A 59 -3.52 0.66 5.86
N HIS A 60 -4.54 0.05 6.47
CA HIS A 60 -5.63 -0.54 5.72
C HIS A 60 -6.36 0.55 4.92
N PRO A 61 -6.79 0.25 3.68
CA PRO A 61 -7.70 1.10 2.93
C PRO A 61 -8.92 1.43 3.79
N SER A 62 -9.04 2.68 4.22
CA SER A 62 -10.19 3.16 4.97
C SER A 62 -10.46 4.59 4.55
N GLY A 63 -11.73 5.01 4.54
CA GLY A 63 -12.11 6.39 4.15
C GLY A 63 -11.48 7.50 5.01
N ARG A 64 -10.75 7.16 6.08
CA ARG A 64 -9.95 8.09 6.88
C ARG A 64 -8.68 8.57 6.18
N SER A 65 -8.15 7.88 5.17
CA SER A 65 -6.94 8.33 4.46
C SER A 65 -7.14 9.64 3.71
N LEU A 66 -8.35 9.91 3.23
CA LEU A 66 -8.70 11.20 2.62
C LEU A 66 -8.54 12.37 3.60
N ARG A 67 -8.88 12.16 4.89
CA ARG A 67 -8.69 13.18 5.93
C ARG A 67 -7.22 13.52 6.14
N THR A 68 -6.33 12.53 6.02
CA THR A 68 -4.89 12.77 6.15
C THR A 68 -4.33 13.60 5.01
N VAL A 69 -4.96 13.58 3.82
CA VAL A 69 -4.59 14.48 2.72
C VAL A 69 -4.98 15.91 3.06
N ASP A 70 -6.23 16.16 3.42
CA ASP A 70 -6.71 17.51 3.77
C ASP A 70 -5.89 18.14 4.90
N GLU A 71 -5.52 17.33 5.91
CA GLU A 71 -4.75 17.78 7.07
C GLU A 71 -3.26 17.98 6.76
N HIS A 72 -2.68 17.19 5.86
CA HIS A 72 -1.24 17.27 5.62
C HIS A 72 -0.89 18.45 4.71
N PRO A 73 0.02 19.36 5.13
CA PRO A 73 0.28 20.63 4.44
C PRO A 73 0.82 20.44 3.02
N ASN A 74 1.51 19.33 2.75
CA ASN A 74 2.17 19.07 1.45
C ASN A 74 1.60 17.87 0.69
N LEU A 75 0.60 17.15 1.22
CA LEU A 75 0.00 16.01 0.49
C LEU A 75 -1.11 16.56 -0.43
N CYS A 76 -1.25 16.04 -1.64
CA CYS A 76 -2.20 16.59 -2.62
C CYS A 76 -2.83 15.51 -3.49
N GLU A 77 -4.03 15.78 -4.00
CA GLU A 77 -4.64 15.03 -5.10
C GLU A 77 -4.58 15.82 -6.43
N SER A 78 -4.42 17.13 -6.34
CA SER A 78 -4.36 18.04 -7.48
C SER A 78 -3.46 19.25 -7.24
N ASP A 79 -3.05 19.93 -8.31
CA ASP A 79 -2.33 21.21 -8.25
C ASP A 79 -3.10 22.26 -7.43
N ALA A 80 -4.43 22.27 -7.56
CA ALA A 80 -5.31 23.18 -6.83
C ALA A 80 -5.25 22.96 -5.31
N ASP A 81 -5.00 21.73 -4.84
CA ASP A 81 -4.83 21.47 -3.40
C ASP A 81 -3.56 22.14 -2.88
N CYS A 82 -2.46 22.07 -3.65
CA CYS A 82 -1.21 22.72 -3.30
C CYS A 82 -1.34 24.24 -3.25
N GLU A 83 -2.04 24.83 -4.22
CA GLU A 83 -2.31 26.26 -4.24
C GLU A 83 -3.19 26.68 -3.06
N LYS A 84 -4.27 25.95 -2.79
CA LYS A 84 -5.17 26.19 -1.65
C LYS A 84 -4.45 26.10 -0.31
N LYS A 85 -3.47 25.19 -0.18
CA LYS A 85 -2.66 25.02 1.03
C LYS A 85 -1.50 26.01 1.12
N GLY A 86 -1.14 26.68 0.03
CA GLY A 86 0.03 27.56 -0.05
C GLY A 86 1.36 26.82 0.05
N SER A 87 1.38 25.50 -0.17
CA SER A 87 2.57 24.64 -0.08
C SER A 87 3.26 24.40 -1.43
N GLY A 88 2.69 24.92 -2.52
CA GLY A 88 3.25 24.77 -3.85
C GLY A 88 2.27 25.18 -4.93
N LYS A 89 2.62 24.87 -6.17
CA LYS A 89 1.77 25.08 -7.36
C LYS A 89 1.58 23.81 -8.19
N TYR A 90 2.32 22.75 -7.85
CA TYR A 90 2.32 21.52 -8.61
C TYR A 90 2.24 20.32 -7.67
N CYS A 91 1.31 19.41 -7.96
CA CYS A 91 1.16 18.15 -7.28
C CYS A 91 1.99 17.08 -8.01
N GLY A 92 3.18 16.80 -7.47
CA GLY A 92 4.05 15.76 -7.98
C GLY A 92 3.59 14.39 -7.48
N HIS A 93 2.84 13.66 -8.30
CA HIS A 93 2.49 12.28 -8.00
C HIS A 93 3.73 11.39 -7.96
N TYR A 94 3.75 10.49 -6.98
CA TYR A 94 4.80 9.49 -6.85
C TYR A 94 4.83 8.58 -8.09
N PRO A 95 6.01 8.12 -8.54
CA PRO A 95 6.12 7.15 -9.64
C PRO A 95 5.41 5.81 -9.37
N ASN A 96 5.11 5.51 -8.11
CA ASN A 96 4.38 4.33 -7.69
C ASN A 96 2.86 4.52 -7.93
N PRO A 97 2.25 3.76 -8.86
CA PRO A 97 0.82 3.92 -9.19
C PRO A 97 -0.13 3.47 -8.08
N ASP A 98 0.37 2.72 -7.08
CA ASP A 98 -0.43 2.30 -5.92
C ASP A 98 -0.56 3.41 -4.85
N ILE A 99 0.11 4.56 -5.05
CA ILE A 99 -0.03 5.75 -4.20
C ILE A 99 -0.99 6.74 -4.89
N GLU A 100 -2.16 6.91 -4.27
CA GLU A 100 -3.24 7.77 -4.78
C GLU A 100 -2.92 9.28 -4.68
N TYR A 101 -1.92 9.65 -3.88
CA TYR A 101 -1.60 11.04 -3.54
C TYR A 101 -0.26 11.49 -4.13
N GLY A 102 -0.10 12.79 -4.31
CA GLY A 102 1.17 13.42 -4.65
C GLY A 102 1.72 14.27 -3.51
N TRP A 103 2.86 14.89 -3.77
CA TRP A 103 3.49 15.86 -2.88
C TRP A 103 3.53 17.24 -3.56
N CYS A 104 3.31 18.30 -2.79
CA CYS A 104 3.35 19.65 -3.29
C CYS A 104 4.78 20.14 -3.52
N PHE A 105 5.01 20.69 -4.71
CA PHE A 105 6.25 21.34 -5.13
C PHE A 105 5.95 22.76 -5.63
N ALA A 106 6.95 23.65 -5.60
CA ALA A 106 6.80 24.99 -6.16
C ALA A 106 6.64 24.95 -7.69
N SER A 107 7.12 23.91 -8.35
CA SER A 107 7.01 23.72 -9.81
C SER A 107 7.16 22.25 -10.22
N ARG A 108 6.77 21.95 -11.47
CA ARG A 108 7.02 20.65 -12.10
C ARG A 108 8.50 20.32 -12.22
N SER A 109 9.34 21.29 -12.58
CA SER A 109 10.80 21.09 -12.70
C SER A 109 11.45 20.72 -11.37
N GLU A 110 10.94 21.25 -10.26
CA GLU A 110 11.42 20.87 -8.93
C GLU A 110 11.03 19.42 -8.60
N ALA A 111 9.79 19.03 -8.88
CA ALA A 111 9.35 17.64 -8.70
C ALA A 111 10.20 16.67 -9.53
N GLU A 112 10.45 17.00 -10.80
CA GLU A 112 11.30 16.20 -11.70
C GLU A 112 12.74 16.10 -11.20
N ASP A 113 13.36 17.21 -10.77
CA ASP A 113 14.69 17.21 -10.17
C ASP A 113 14.77 16.30 -8.95
N VAL A 114 13.80 16.39 -8.03
CA VAL A 114 13.77 15.60 -6.81
C VAL A 114 13.56 14.11 -7.11
N PHE A 115 12.62 13.76 -7.98
CA PHE A 115 12.36 12.36 -8.32
C PHE A 115 13.48 11.75 -9.17
N SER A 116 14.16 12.52 -10.01
CA SER A 116 15.30 12.03 -10.80
C SER A 116 16.50 11.59 -9.95
N LYS A 117 16.61 12.13 -8.73
CA LYS A 117 17.68 11.79 -7.77
C LYS A 117 17.40 10.48 -7.01
N ILE A 118 16.21 9.91 -7.17
CA ILE A 118 15.83 8.64 -6.54
C ILE A 118 16.35 7.51 -7.40
N THR A 119 17.23 6.68 -6.85
CA THR A 119 17.91 5.67 -7.65
C THR A 119 17.05 4.42 -7.83
N PRO A 120 17.26 3.64 -8.92
CA PRO A 120 16.67 2.31 -9.04
C PRO A 120 17.02 1.39 -7.88
N LYS A 121 18.16 1.60 -7.18
CA LYS A 121 18.49 0.82 -5.98
C LYS A 121 17.57 1.12 -4.80
N ASP A 122 17.05 2.35 -4.71
CA ASP A 122 16.03 2.72 -3.72
C ASP A 122 14.66 2.12 -4.08
N LEU A 123 14.40 1.92 -5.37
CA LEU A 123 13.24 1.19 -5.88
C LEU A 123 13.38 -0.35 -5.75
N LEU A 124 14.62 -0.88 -5.81
CA LEU A 124 14.94 -2.31 -5.85
C LEU A 124 15.43 -2.88 -4.49
N LYS A 125 15.59 -2.08 -3.44
CA LYS A 125 16.13 -2.53 -2.13
C LYS A 125 15.26 -3.57 -1.40
N ASN A 126 14.13 -4.01 -1.96
CA ASN A 126 13.22 -4.98 -1.37
C ASN A 126 13.14 -6.36 -2.08
N ILE A 127 14.00 -6.66 -3.08
CA ILE A 127 14.00 -7.99 -3.74
C ILE A 127 14.85 -9.03 -2.97
N GLY A 128 15.55 -8.62 -1.89
CA GLY A 128 16.52 -9.47 -1.17
C GLY A 128 16.04 -10.07 0.17
N GLY A 129 14.75 -10.12 0.45
CA GLY A 129 14.22 -10.63 1.72
C GLY A 129 13.15 -11.70 1.53
N ALA A 130 13.57 -12.90 1.11
CA ALA A 130 12.78 -14.13 1.15
C ALA A 130 13.48 -15.15 2.05
#